data_AF-A0A6L7KRJ6-F1
#
_entry.id   AF-A0A6L7KRJ6-F1
#
_cell.length_a   1.000
_cell.length_b   1.000
_cell.length_c   1.000
_cell.angle_alpha   90.00
_cell.angle_beta   90.00
_cell.angle_gamma   90.00
#
_symmetry.space_group_name_H-M   'P 1'
#
loop_
_entity.id
_entity.type
_entity.pdbx_description
1 polymer ?
#
loop_
_entity_poly.entity_id
_entity_poly.type
_entity_poly.pdbx_seq_one_letter_code
_entity_poly.pdbx_strand_id
1 'polypeptide(L)'
;MDLSKLTVTPVARVDEPRFRALMDEHHYLGAPWKIGQTVCYAAEDGSGEWPALAAFSTAALKCGARDAWIGWSRREQFGRLHLIASRAFACASSPSRRGRGRCRRRSCPSSCCAAGAGGLRAT
;
A
#
# COMPACT_ATOMS: atom_id res chain seq x y z
N MET A 1 -12.66 -13.93 -0.91
CA MET A 1 -12.40 -13.13 0.30
C MET A 1 -13.66 -12.36 0.61
N ASP A 2 -14.15 -12.45 1.84
CA ASP A 2 -15.39 -11.79 2.26
C ASP A 2 -15.05 -10.39 2.80
N LEU A 3 -15.44 -9.35 2.07
CA LEU A 3 -15.12 -7.96 2.40
C LEU A 3 -15.86 -7.47 3.65
N SER A 4 -16.97 -8.11 4.03
CA SER A 4 -17.73 -7.75 5.24
C SER A 4 -16.96 -7.99 6.53
N LYS A 5 -15.89 -8.79 6.47
CA LYS A 5 -15.02 -9.14 7.60
C LYS A 5 -13.78 -8.26 7.72
N LEU A 6 -13.66 -7.23 6.89
CA LEU A 6 -12.54 -6.31 6.92
C LEU A 6 -12.81 -5.13 7.83
N THR A 7 -11.85 -4.85 8.71
CA THR A 7 -11.85 -3.64 9.52
C THR A 7 -10.79 -2.69 8.96
N VAL A 8 -11.17 -1.44 8.68
CA VAL A 8 -10.24 -0.43 8.21
C VAL A 8 -9.80 0.44 9.37
N THR A 9 -8.50 0.43 9.67
CA THR A 9 -7.92 1.19 10.78
C THR A 9 -6.82 2.14 10.30
N PRO A 10 -6.67 3.32 10.94
CA PRO A 10 -5.49 4.16 10.73
C PRO A 10 -4.24 3.40 11.15
N VAL A 11 -3.20 3.45 10.32
CA VAL A 11 -1.91 2.83 10.59
C VAL A 11 -1.19 3.63 11.66
N ALA A 12 -0.94 3.01 12.81
CA ALA A 12 -0.17 3.62 13.87
C ALA A 12 1.31 3.79 13.47
N ARG A 13 2.01 4.72 14.11
CA ARG A 13 3.43 4.99 13.84
C ARG A 13 4.30 3.73 14.01
N VAL A 14 3.96 2.87 14.95
CA VAL A 14 4.66 1.60 15.20
C VAL A 14 4.53 0.61 14.04
N ASP A 15 3.43 0.68 13.27
CA ASP A 15 3.18 -0.22 12.15
C ASP A 15 3.63 0.34 10.79
N GLU A 16 4.18 1.56 10.77
CA GLU A 16 4.70 2.18 9.56
C GLU A 16 5.76 1.32 8.83
N PRO A 17 6.68 0.61 9.52
CA PRO A 17 7.60 -0.31 8.85
C PRO A 17 6.89 -1.47 8.14
N ARG A 18 5.86 -2.08 8.77
CA ARG A 18 5.06 -3.16 8.18
C ARG A 18 4.34 -2.67 6.93
N PHE A 19 3.72 -1.50 7.05
CA PHE A 19 3.05 -0.85 5.94
C PHE A 19 3.99 -0.58 4.76
N ARG A 20 5.19 -0.06 5.04
CA ARG A 20 6.21 0.21 4.02
C ARG A 20 6.65 -1.07 3.32
N ALA A 21 6.88 -2.14 4.07
CA ALA A 21 7.29 -3.43 3.52
C ALA A 21 6.25 -4.00 2.55
N LEU A 22 4.97 -3.95 2.92
CA LEU A 22 3.87 -4.41 2.07
C LEU A 22 3.70 -3.53 0.82
N MET A 23 3.91 -2.21 0.94
CA MET A 23 3.95 -1.31 -0.20
C MET A 23 5.11 -1.63 -1.15
N ASP A 24 6.32 -1.86 -0.63
CA ASP A 24 7.49 -2.30 -1.41
C ASP A 24 7.29 -3.66 -2.09
N GLU A 25 6.42 -4.50 -1.55
CA GLU A 25 6.12 -5.81 -2.11
C GLU A 25 5.05 -5.76 -3.21
N HIS A 26 3.96 -5.05 -2.97
CA HIS A 26 2.74 -5.20 -3.76
C HIS A 26 2.39 -3.97 -4.61
N HIS A 27 2.89 -2.78 -4.26
CA HIS A 27 2.65 -1.58 -5.05
C HIS A 27 3.68 -1.45 -6.18
N TYR A 28 3.23 -1.11 -7.38
CA TYR A 28 4.08 -1.07 -8.57
C TYR A 28 5.20 -0.02 -8.51
N LEU A 29 5.05 1.03 -7.68
CA LEU A 29 6.10 2.02 -7.41
C LEU A 29 6.90 1.72 -6.14
N GLY A 30 6.65 0.58 -5.49
CA GLY A 30 7.14 0.31 -4.13
C GLY A 30 6.52 1.26 -3.10
N ALA A 31 7.27 1.59 -2.05
CA ALA A 31 6.90 2.53 -1.01
C ALA A 31 7.46 3.94 -1.27
N PRO A 32 6.74 4.79 -2.04
CA PRO A 32 7.18 6.15 -2.31
C PRO A 32 7.25 6.98 -1.02
N TRP A 33 8.14 7.97 -1.01
CA TRP A 33 8.21 8.93 0.09
C TRP A 33 6.89 9.69 0.26
N LYS A 34 6.46 9.83 1.51
CA LYS A 34 5.30 10.63 1.90
C LYS A 34 5.69 12.11 1.88
N ILE A 35 5.09 12.89 0.98
CA ILE A 35 5.27 14.35 0.92
C ILE A 35 4.08 15.02 1.61
N GLY A 36 4.36 15.94 2.54
CA GLY A 36 3.34 16.64 3.31
C GLY A 36 2.65 15.76 4.35
N GLN A 37 1.53 16.25 4.89
CA GLN A 37 0.73 15.50 5.86
C GLN A 37 0.07 14.31 5.17
N THR A 38 0.25 13.11 5.74
CA THR A 38 -0.24 11.86 5.15
C THR A 38 -0.90 11.00 6.21
N VAL A 39 -2.09 10.47 5.91
CA VAL A 39 -2.78 9.47 6.73
C VAL A 39 -2.78 8.15 5.97
N CYS A 40 -2.40 7.08 6.65
CA CYS A 40 -2.32 5.72 6.09
C CYS A 40 -3.39 4.84 6.75
N TYR A 41 -4.00 3.97 5.96
CA TYR A 41 -5.01 3.01 6.39
C TYR A 41 -4.61 1.61 5.95
N ALA A 42 -4.87 0.64 6.83
CA ALA A 42 -4.82 -0.77 6.52
C ALA A 42 -6.23 -1.35 6.67
N ALA A 43 -6.62 -2.18 5.70
CA ALA A 43 -7.75 -3.08 5.87
C ALA A 43 -7.18 -4.36 6.47
N GLU A 44 -7.63 -4.70 7.67
CA GLU A 44 -7.23 -5.90 8.40
C GLU A 44 -8.34 -6.95 8.32
N ASP A 45 -7.97 -8.21 8.08
CA ASP A 45 -8.87 -9.33 8.22
C ASP A 45 -8.82 -9.93 9.64
N GLY A 46 -9.77 -10.80 9.98
CA GLY A 46 -9.84 -11.43 11.31
C GLY A 46 -8.64 -12.32 11.68
N SER A 47 -7.65 -12.50 10.79
CA SER A 47 -6.39 -13.19 11.08
C SER A 47 -5.22 -12.24 11.39
N GLY A 48 -5.47 -10.92 11.38
CA GLY A 48 -4.44 -9.90 11.59
C GLY A 48 -3.63 -9.58 10.34
N GLU A 49 -4.04 -10.08 9.18
CA GLU A 49 -3.39 -9.83 7.89
C GLU A 49 -3.91 -8.56 7.25
N TRP A 50 -3.07 -7.91 6.44
CA TRP A 50 -3.40 -6.64 5.77
C TRP A 50 -3.61 -6.84 4.26
N PRO A 51 -4.79 -7.34 3.84
CA PRO A 51 -5.12 -7.57 2.44
C PRO A 51 -5.15 -6.32 1.57
N ALA A 52 -5.32 -5.14 2.15
CA ALA A 52 -5.32 -3.90 1.38
C ALA A 52 -4.79 -2.72 2.19
N LEU A 53 -4.13 -1.79 1.49
CA LEU A 53 -3.53 -0.59 2.04
C LEU A 53 -3.95 0.62 1.21
N ALA A 54 -4.14 1.76 1.87
CA ALA A 54 -4.37 3.03 1.23
C ALA A 54 -3.67 4.15 1.99
N ALA A 55 -3.28 5.21 1.28
CA ALA A 55 -2.97 6.47 1.94
C ALA A 55 -3.44 7.69 1.18
N PHE A 56 -3.69 8.71 1.98
CA PHE A 56 -4.12 10.01 1.55
C PHE A 56 -3.11 11.04 2.02
N SER A 57 -2.69 11.92 1.11
CA SER A 57 -1.82 13.04 1.39
C SER A 57 -2.55 14.37 1.22
N THR A 58 -1.90 15.46 1.57
CA THR A 58 -2.30 16.80 1.15
C THR A 58 -2.51 16.87 -0.37
N ALA A 59 -3.45 17.70 -0.80
CA ALA A 59 -3.73 17.87 -2.22
C ALA A 59 -2.52 18.36 -3.01
N ALA A 60 -2.32 17.78 -4.20
CA ALA A 60 -1.32 18.26 -5.15
C ALA A 60 -1.61 19.72 -5.55
N LEU A 61 -0.57 20.57 -5.51
CA LEU A 61 -0.69 21.99 -5.89
C LEU A 61 -1.23 22.17 -7.32
N LYS A 62 -0.83 21.28 -8.24
CA LYS A 62 -1.26 21.29 -9.64
C LYS A 62 -1.87 19.94 -10.02
N CYS A 63 -3.13 19.93 -10.43
CA CYS A 63 -3.80 18.75 -10.97
C CYS A 63 -4.92 19.19 -11.91
N GLY A 64 -4.59 19.37 -13.20
CA GLY A 64 -5.54 19.91 -14.18
C GLY A 64 -6.84 19.11 -14.31
N ALA A 65 -6.75 17.77 -14.24
CA ALA A 65 -7.93 16.91 -14.29
C ALA A 65 -8.88 17.12 -13.10
N ARG A 66 -8.35 17.24 -11.87
CA ARG A 66 -9.14 17.59 -10.68
C ARG A 66 -9.75 18.98 -10.85
N ASP A 67 -8.92 19.95 -11.25
CA ASP A 67 -9.32 21.35 -11.28
C ASP A 67 -10.46 21.58 -12.31
N ALA A 68 -10.39 20.90 -13.46
CA ALA A 68 -11.45 20.90 -14.46
C ALA A 68 -12.73 20.18 -14.00
N TRP A 69 -12.61 19.06 -13.28
CA TRP A 69 -13.78 18.32 -12.78
C TRP A 69 -14.53 19.08 -11.67
N ILE A 70 -13.81 19.73 -10.75
CA ILE A 70 -14.41 20.59 -9.72
C ILE A 70 -15.01 21.86 -10.36
N GLY A 71 -14.45 22.31 -11.48
CA GLY A 71 -14.92 23.51 -12.20
C GLY A 71 -14.53 24.83 -11.52
N TRP A 72 -13.55 24.80 -10.61
CA TRP A 72 -13.14 25.98 -9.86
C TRP A 72 -12.18 26.88 -10.65
N SER A 73 -12.26 28.19 -10.42
CA SER A 73 -11.27 29.15 -10.90
C SER A 73 -9.94 29.00 -10.15
N ARG A 74 -8.85 29.56 -10.70
CA ARG A 74 -7.52 29.53 -10.04
C ARG A 74 -7.53 30.18 -8.65
N ARG A 75 -8.38 31.19 -8.43
CA ARG A 75 -8.54 31.84 -7.12
C ARG A 75 -9.20 30.90 -6.12
N GLU A 76 -10.26 30.21 -6.54
CA GLU A 76 -10.94 29.22 -5.70
C GLU A 76 -10.06 28.01 -5.41
N GLN A 77 -9.31 27.52 -6.41
CA GLN A 77 -8.30 26.48 -6.22
C GLN A 77 -7.35 26.85 -5.08
N PHE A 78 -6.71 28.01 -5.15
CA PHE A 78 -5.73 28.42 -4.14
C PHE A 78 -6.36 28.52 -2.74
N GLY A 79 -7.58 29.06 -2.64
CA GLY A 79 -8.27 29.20 -1.36
C GLY A 79 -8.81 27.88 -0.78
N ARG A 80 -9.15 26.90 -1.62
CA ARG A 80 -9.87 25.68 -1.19
C ARG A 80 -9.02 24.41 -1.26
N LEU A 81 -7.79 24.47 -1.75
CA LEU A 81 -6.93 23.30 -1.88
C LEU A 81 -6.73 22.53 -0.56
N HIS A 82 -6.71 23.25 0.56
CA HIS A 82 -6.58 22.68 1.91
C HIS A 82 -7.76 21.79 2.33
N LEU A 83 -8.90 21.86 1.62
CA LEU A 83 -10.09 21.03 1.86
C LEU A 83 -10.04 19.70 1.11
N ILE A 84 -9.02 19.48 0.29
CA ILE A 84 -8.90 18.30 -0.57
C ILE A 84 -7.75 17.42 -0.08
N ALA A 85 -8.02 16.12 -0.01
CA ALA A 85 -6.98 15.10 0.13
C ALA A 85 -6.70 14.46 -1.23
N SER A 86 -5.43 14.19 -1.51
CA SER A 86 -5.02 13.40 -2.68
C SER A 86 -4.84 11.94 -2.28
N ARG A 87 -5.33 11.02 -3.11
CA ARG A 87 -4.95 9.61 -2.99
C ARG A 87 -3.48 9.48 -3.39
N ALA A 88 -2.64 9.14 -2.43
CA ALA A 88 -1.20 9.00 -2.64
C ALA A 88 -0.86 7.63 -3.25
N PHE A 89 -1.47 6.56 -2.71
CA PHE A 89 -1.35 5.21 -3.23
C PHE A 89 -2.47 4.31 -2.70
N ALA A 90 -2.71 3.22 -3.40
CA ALA A 90 -3.59 2.15 -2.96
C ALA A 90 -3.06 0.81 -3.48
N CYS A 91 -3.13 -0.22 -2.65
CA CYS A 91 -2.68 -1.55 -3.00
C CYS A 91 -3.61 -2.59 -2.39
N ALA A 92 -3.92 -3.64 -3.15
CA ALA A 92 -4.54 -4.85 -2.63
C ALA A 92 -3.53 -6.00 -2.81
N SER A 93 -3.28 -6.74 -1.74
CA SER A 93 -2.52 -7.98 -1.86
C SER A 93 -3.38 -8.98 -2.65
N SER A 94 -2.82 -9.50 -3.73
CA SER A 94 -3.54 -10.46 -4.56
C SER A 94 -3.77 -11.75 -3.76
N PRO A 95 -4.99 -12.36 -3.76
CA PRO A 95 -5.31 -13.49 -2.88
C PRO A 95 -4.50 -14.78 -3.09
N SER A 96 -3.53 -14.82 -4.02
CA SER A 96 -2.85 -16.06 -4.43
C SER A 96 -1.32 -15.99 -4.52
N ARG A 97 -0.65 -15.02 -3.89
CA ARG A 97 0.83 -14.98 -3.83
C ARG A 97 1.45 -15.29 -2.47
N ARG A 98 0.74 -15.99 -1.58
CA ARG A 98 1.40 -16.67 -0.45
C ARG A 98 2.09 -17.93 -0.97
N GLY A 99 3.39 -17.83 -1.29
CA GLY A 99 4.17 -19.02 -1.68
C GLY A 99 5.38 -18.82 -2.58
N ARG A 100 5.84 -17.58 -2.87
CA ARG A 100 7.16 -17.39 -3.48
C ARG A 100 7.98 -16.44 -2.65
N GLY A 101 8.69 -16.99 -1.66
CA GLY A 101 9.82 -16.31 -1.05
C GLY A 101 10.82 -15.97 -2.15
N ARG A 102 10.79 -14.73 -2.65
CA ARG A 102 11.88 -14.20 -3.46
C ARG A 102 13.00 -13.82 -2.49
N CYS A 103 14.10 -14.58 -2.51
CA CYS A 103 15.38 -14.12 -1.97
C CYS A 103 15.71 -12.77 -2.65
N ARG A 104 15.59 -11.65 -1.94
CA ARG A 104 15.93 -10.30 -2.46
C ARG A 104 17.41 -9.93 -2.22
N ARG A 105 18.31 -10.91 -2.04
CA ARG A 105 19.75 -10.64 -2.03
C ARG A 105 20.25 -10.67 -3.48
N ARG A 106 20.92 -9.60 -3.93
CA ARG A 106 21.50 -9.48 -5.29
C ARG A 106 22.52 -10.57 -5.62
N SER A 107 22.97 -11.31 -4.61
CA SER A 107 24.02 -12.35 -4.71
C SER A 107 23.50 -13.76 -4.43
N CYS A 108 22.18 -14.00 -4.48
CA CYS A 108 21.61 -15.33 -4.20
C CYS A 108 21.92 -16.27 -5.39
N PRO A 109 22.73 -17.34 -5.23
CA PRO A 109 22.99 -18.29 -6.30
C PRO A 109 21.72 -19.08 -6.63
N SER A 110 21.56 -19.42 -7.92
CA SER A 110 20.36 -20.03 -8.50
C SER A 110 19.90 -21.34 -7.83
N SER A 111 20.77 -21.98 -7.04
CA SER A 111 20.51 -23.24 -6.34
C SER A 111 19.57 -23.10 -5.13
N CYS A 112 19.39 -21.91 -4.54
CA CYS A 112 18.50 -21.73 -3.40
C CYS A 112 17.00 -21.81 -3.76
N CYS A 113 16.64 -21.64 -5.04
CA CYS A 113 15.23 -21.60 -5.47
C CYS A 113 14.57 -22.97 -5.65
N ALA A 114 15.34 -24.07 -5.62
CA ALA A 114 14.82 -25.42 -5.91
C ALA A 114 14.46 -26.26 -4.66
N ALA A 115 14.92 -25.88 -3.47
CA ALA A 115 14.66 -26.62 -2.24
C ALA A 115 13.39 -26.12 -1.53
N GLY A 116 12.23 -26.42 -2.10
CA GLY A 116 10.94 -25.99 -1.55
C GLY A 116 9.75 -26.83 -1.99
N ALA A 117 9.96 -28.13 -2.23
CA ALA A 117 8.88 -29.08 -2.44
C ALA A 117 9.40 -30.50 -2.12
N GLY A 118 9.24 -30.92 -0.88
CA GLY A 118 9.64 -32.27 -0.45
C GLY A 118 9.33 -32.46 1.02
N GLY A 119 8.11 -32.87 1.31
CA GLY A 119 7.77 -33.38 2.63
C GLY A 119 8.50 -34.71 2.86
N LEU A 120 9.02 -34.89 4.07
CA LEU A 120 9.16 -36.21 4.67
C LEU A 120 8.77 -36.10 6.14
N ARG A 121 7.62 -36.70 6.46
CA ARG A 121 7.40 -37.39 7.73
C ARG A 121 8.34 -38.60 7.76
N ALA A 122 8.95 -38.88 8.90
CA ALA A 122 8.78 -40.12 9.66
C ALA A 122 9.99 -40.37 10.59
N THR A 123 9.63 -40.74 11.83
CA THR A 123 10.39 -41.33 12.95
C THR A 123 11.53 -40.55 13.56
#